data_AF-A0A2V8X593-F1
#
_entry.id   AF-A0A2V8X593-F1
#
_cell.length_a   1.000
_cell.length_b   1.000
_cell.length_c   1.000
_cell.angle_alpha   90.00
_cell.angle_beta   90.00
_cell.angle_gamma   90.00
#
_symmetry.space_group_name_H-M   'P 1'
#
loop_
_entity.id
_entity.type
_entity.pdbx_description
1 polymer ?
#
loop_
_entity_poly.entity_id
_entity_poly.type
_entity_poly.pdbx_seq_one_letter_code
_entity_poly.pdbx_strand_id
1 'polypeptide(L)' 'YGGRRGIVRITQQIQAEVVLSGSGLVGLAMQPSGRAILATTGALFTLDWDVCGLPLIG' A
#
# COMPACT_ATOMS: atom_id res chain seq x y z
N TYR A 1 -5.24 9.86 21.84
CA TYR A 1 -5.69 9.54 20.46
C TYR A 1 -5.45 8.05 20.20
N GLY A 2 -6.43 7.31 19.67
CA GLY A 2 -6.37 5.84 19.50
C GLY A 2 -6.44 5.33 18.05
N GLY A 3 -6.27 6.21 17.06
CA GLY A 3 -6.29 5.84 15.65
C GLY A 3 -5.07 5.00 15.26
N ARG A 4 -5.23 4.10 14.28
CA ARG A 4 -4.13 3.30 13.70
C ARG A 4 -3.65 3.98 12.42
N ARG A 5 -2.37 4.35 12.36
CA ARG A 5 -1.75 4.94 11.16
C ARG A 5 -1.15 3.84 10.29
N GLY A 6 -1.50 3.84 9.00
CA GLY A 6 -0.99 2.85 8.06
C GLY A 6 -1.67 2.93 6.70
N ILE A 7 -1.34 1.95 5.86
CA ILE A 7 -2.03 1.67 4.60
C ILE A 7 -3.21 0.74 4.91
N VAL A 8 -4.37 1.12 4.40
CA VAL A 8 -5.62 0.38 4.59
C VAL A 8 -5.99 -0.30 3.28
N ARG A 9 -6.32 -1.58 3.34
CA ARG A 9 -6.98 -2.30 2.24
C ARG A 9 -8.49 -2.25 2.46
N ILE A 10 -9.21 -1.88 1.41
CA ILE A 10 -10.67 -1.96 1.37
C ILE A 10 -11.03 -3.11 0.43
N THR A 11 -11.75 -4.11 0.96
CA THR A 11 -12.19 -5.27 0.18
C THR A 11 -13.43 -4.95 -0.66
N GLN A 12 -13.77 -5.82 -1.61
CA GLN A 12 -15.00 -5.70 -2.39
C GLN A 12 -16.27 -5.78 -1.54
N GLN A 13 -16.17 -6.37 -0.34
CA GLN A 13 -17.23 -6.45 0.67
C GLN A 13 -17.27 -5.21 1.59
N ILE A 14 -16.57 -4.13 1.23
CA ILE A 14 -16.57 -2.85 1.97
C ILE A 14 -15.99 -3.02 3.39
N GLN A 15 -15.02 -3.92 3.55
CA GLN A 15 -14.29 -4.08 4.82
C GLN A 15 -12.94 -3.38 4.74
N ALA A 16 -12.61 -2.59 5.75
CA ALA A 16 -11.36 -1.87 5.86
C ALA A 16 -10.44 -2.51 6.91
N GLU A 17 -9.20 -2.80 6.51
CA GLU A 17 -8.19 -3.35 7.42
C GLU A 17 -6.83 -2.68 7.21
N VAL A 18 -6.07 -2.48 8.28
CA VAL A 18 -4.69 -1.98 8.19
C VAL A 18 -3.80 -3.13 7.77
N VAL A 19 -3.23 -3.04 6.56
CA VAL A 19 -2.34 -4.08 6.00
C VAL A 19 -0.87 -3.77 6.19
N LEU A 20 -0.53 -2.50 6.38
CA LEU A 20 0.85 -2.07 6.63
C LEU A 20 0.86 -0.87 7.55
N SER A 21 1.61 -0.96 8.65
CA SER A 21 1.85 0.16 9.56
C SER A 21 3.33 0.51 9.57
N GLY A 22 3.65 1.76 9.87
CA GLY A 22 5.03 2.20 9.91
C GLY A 22 5.17 3.71 10.04
N SER A 23 6.38 4.14 10.33
CA SER A 23 6.76 5.55 10.38
C SER A 23 7.07 6.09 9.00
N GLY A 24 6.73 7.36 8.75
CA GLY A 24 7.18 8.07 7.56
C GLY A 24 6.60 7.54 6.23
N LEU A 25 5.50 6.79 6.25
CA LEU A 25 4.82 6.35 5.03
C LEU A 25 4.28 7.56 4.27
N VAL A 26 4.60 7.69 2.98
CA VAL A 26 4.19 8.82 2.13
C VAL A 26 3.56 8.42 0.79
N GLY A 27 3.78 7.20 0.29
CA GLY A 27 3.19 6.76 -0.97
C GLY A 27 3.29 5.26 -1.18
N LEU A 28 2.43 4.73 -2.06
CA LEU A 28 2.39 3.34 -2.47
C LEU A 28 2.03 3.28 -3.96
N ALA A 29 2.72 2.45 -4.74
CA ALA A 29 2.36 2.15 -6.12
C ALA A 29 2.47 0.65 -6.38
N MET A 30 1.47 0.09 -7.07
CA MET A 30 1.47 -1.33 -7.44
C MET A 30 2.21 -1.54 -8.77
N GLN A 31 2.91 -2.67 -8.87
CA GLN A 31 3.62 -3.09 -10.07
C GLN A 31 2.81 -4.18 -10.81
N PRO A 32 2.96 -4.31 -12.14
CA PRO A 32 2.29 -5.36 -12.91
C PRO A 32 2.69 -6.79 -12.49
N SER A 33 3.82 -6.95 -11.81
CA SER A 33 4.33 -8.23 -11.32
C SER A 33 3.69 -8.73 -10.02
N GLY A 34 2.71 -8.03 -9.46
CA GLY A 34 2.14 -8.34 -8.14
C GLY A 34 3.00 -7.87 -6.97
N ARG A 35 3.98 -7.01 -7.23
CA ARG A 35 4.80 -6.33 -6.22
C ARG A 35 4.32 -4.89 -6.01
N ALA A 36 4.77 -4.24 -4.96
CA ALA A 36 4.49 -2.83 -4.72
C ALA A 36 5.76 -2.06 -4.33
N ILE A 37 5.81 -0.80 -4.75
CA ILE A 37 6.80 0.16 -4.28
C ILE A 37 6.19 0.96 -3.14
N LEU A 38 6.77 0.84 -1.96
CA LEU A 38 6.42 1.64 -0.79
C LEU A 38 7.41 2.80 -0.67
N ALA A 39 6.90 4.02 -0.71
CA ALA A 39 7.67 5.22 -0.45
C ALA A 39 7.55 5.64 1.02
N THR A 40 8.70 5.83 1.64
CA THR A 40 8.84 6.48 2.94
C THR A 40 9.59 7.80 2.81
N THR A 41 9.65 8.59 3.87
CA THR A 41 10.40 9.85 3.90
C THR A 41 11.91 9.69 3.67
N GLY A 42 12.49 8.50 3.81
CA GLY A 42 13.95 8.30 3.69
C GLY A 42 14.38 7.14 2.79
N ALA A 43 13.44 6.31 2.31
CA ALA A 43 13.76 5.14 1.49
C ALA A 43 12.57 4.68 0.64
N LEU A 44 12.90 3.92 -0.40
CA LEU A 44 11.95 3.14 -1.19
C LEU A 44 12.14 1.65 -0.87
N PHE A 45 11.03 0.94 -0.71
CA PHE A 45 11.02 -0.51 -0.52
C PHE A 45 10.21 -1.18 -1.61
N THR A 46 10.66 -2.36 -2.04
CA THR A 46 9.88 -3.23 -2.91
C THR A 46 9.30 -4.38 -2.07
N LEU A 47 7.99 -4.52 -2.08
CA LEU A 47 7.25 -5.49 -1.29
C LEU A 47 6.60 -6.53 -2.21
N ASP A 48 6.54 -7.77 -1.77
CA ASP A 48 5.59 -8.73 -2.35
C ASP A 48 4.19 -8.35 -1.87
N TRP A 49 3.30 -8.05 -2.81
CA TRP A 49 1.99 -7.46 -2.52
C TRP A 49 0.83 -8.38 -2.95
N ASP A 50 1.14 -9.38 -3.79
CA ASP A 50 0.22 -10.41 -4.33
C ASP A 50 -1.03 -9.85 -5.02
N VAL A 51 -0.97 -8.57 -5.40
CA VAL A 51 -2.03 -7.85 -6.10
C VAL A 51 -1.40 -7.03 -7.22
N CYS A 52 -1.84 -7.29 -8.44
CA CYS A 52 -1.40 -6.54 -9.61
C CYS A 52 -2.10 -5.17 -9.65
N GLY A 53 -1.32 -4.13 -9.96
CA GLY A 53 -1.86 -2.79 -10.15
C GLY A 53 -2.74 -2.68 -11.39
N LEU A 54 -3.79 -1.87 -11.30
CA LEU A 54 -4.50 -1.40 -12.50
C LEU A 54 -3.60 -0.44 -13.29
N PRO A 55 -3.75 -0.38 -14.62
CA PRO A 55 -3.09 0.64 -15.43
C PRO A 55 -3.41 2.04 -14.91
N LEU A 56 -2.39 2.90 -14.81
CA LEU A 56 -2.57 4.29 -14.39
C LEU A 56 -3.22 5.14 -15.49
N ILE A 57 -2.92 4.80 -16.74
CA ILE A 57 -3.45 5.41 -17.96
C ILE A 57 -4.18 4.32 -18.75
N GLY A 58 -5.39 4.66 -19.20
CA GLY A 58 -6.20 3.84 -20.10
C GLY A 58 -6.09 4.32 -21.54
#